data_AF-A0AAV8SK72-F1
#
_entry.id   AF-A0AAV8SK72-F1
#
_cell.length_a   1.000
_cell.length_b   1.000
_cell.length_c   1.000
_cell.angle_alpha   90.00
_cell.angle_beta   90.00
_cell.angle_gamma   90.00
#
_symmetry.space_group_name_H-M   'P 1'
#
loop_
_entity.id
_entity.type
_entity.pdbx_description
1 polymer ?
#
loop_
_entity_poly.entity_id
_entity_poly.type
_entity_poly.pdbx_seq_one_letter_code
_entity_poly.pdbx_strand_id
1 'polypeptide(L)'
;MAGSKEELLVQKVCDLYEQISSLESLKPSKNVDMLFTQLVLTCIPPIPIDVNNLCQNLQDIRSKLIRLSGEAEGYMESHYSTILGSYEHPLDHLTLFPYYTNYLKLSQLEFNILKQHYIHVPRKIAFVGSGPLPLTSIVLASKHLTTTSFHNYDIDPSANSMAIRLVSSHPDLSKRMLFHTVNIMDVTNELKDFDVVFLAALVGMDKQEKVRVIDHLAKNMAPGALLMLRSAHGARAFLYPVVDHSDLQGFEVLSMYHPTDEVINSVVVARKYSDMPNYVYLHDQNRLSSANIILPRKCSEIPAFCPLCHGKMIDELAIEE
;
A
#
# COMPACT_ATOMS: atom_id res chain seq x y z
N MET A 1 -37.41 5.87 -6.15
CA MET A 1 -36.83 4.60 -5.69
C MET A 1 -35.38 4.89 -5.38
N ALA A 2 -34.93 4.71 -4.13
CA ALA A 2 -33.52 4.88 -3.81
C ALA A 2 -32.75 3.73 -4.46
N GLY A 3 -31.70 4.04 -5.24
CA GLY A 3 -30.84 3.03 -5.84
C GLY A 3 -30.16 2.17 -4.77
N SER A 4 -29.60 1.03 -5.17
CA SER A 4 -28.81 0.21 -4.25
C SER A 4 -27.64 1.02 -3.66
N LYS A 5 -27.14 0.64 -2.47
CA LYS A 5 -25.98 1.33 -1.85
C LYS A 5 -24.77 1.36 -2.79
N GLU A 6 -24.61 0.32 -3.59
CA GLU A 6 -23.60 0.21 -4.64
C GLU A 6 -23.84 1.23 -5.76
N GLU A 7 -25.05 1.32 -6.32
CA GLU A 7 -25.39 2.32 -7.34
C GLU A 7 -25.14 3.75 -6.87
N LEU A 8 -25.54 4.08 -5.63
CA LEU A 8 -25.30 5.40 -5.05
C LEU A 8 -23.82 5.72 -4.89
N LEU A 9 -23.01 4.73 -4.51
CA LEU A 9 -21.56 4.88 -4.42
C LEU A 9 -20.95 5.09 -5.80
N VAL A 10 -21.31 4.26 -6.77
CA VAL A 10 -20.78 4.35 -8.14
C VAL A 10 -21.13 5.68 -8.77
N GLN A 11 -22.38 6.16 -8.62
CA GLN A 11 -22.78 7.48 -9.09
C GLN A 11 -21.92 8.57 -8.46
N LYS A 12 -21.73 8.53 -7.13
CA LYS A 12 -20.93 9.53 -6.42
C LYS A 12 -19.46 9.51 -6.87
N VAL A 13 -18.89 8.34 -7.12
CA VAL A 13 -17.53 8.19 -7.66
C VAL A 13 -17.42 8.77 -9.06
N CYS A 14 -18.39 8.52 -9.94
CA CYS A 14 -18.42 9.12 -11.27
C CYS A 14 -18.49 10.65 -11.21
N ASP A 15 -19.37 11.22 -10.38
CA ASP A 15 -19.49 12.67 -10.20
C ASP A 15 -18.20 13.31 -9.67
N LEU A 16 -17.50 12.60 -8.77
CA LEU A 16 -16.21 13.04 -8.24
C LEU A 16 -15.10 12.93 -9.29
N TYR A 17 -15.08 11.87 -10.09
CA TYR A 17 -14.15 11.72 -11.20
C TYR A 17 -14.30 12.86 -12.21
N GLU A 18 -15.53 13.22 -12.61
CA GLU A 18 -15.76 14.34 -13.51
C GLU A 18 -15.20 15.65 -12.93
N GLN A 19 -15.49 15.95 -11.67
CA GLN A 19 -14.96 17.14 -10.99
C GLN A 19 -13.43 17.14 -10.91
N ILE A 20 -12.82 16.05 -10.44
CA ILE A 20 -11.36 15.94 -10.30
C ILE A 20 -10.67 16.04 -11.67
N SER A 21 -11.21 15.36 -12.69
CA SER A 21 -10.63 15.38 -14.05
C SER A 21 -10.71 16.75 -14.73
N SER A 22 -11.59 17.64 -14.26
CA SER A 22 -11.73 19.01 -14.75
C SER A 22 -10.82 20.03 -14.05
N LEU A 23 -10.07 19.62 -13.02
CA LEU A 23 -9.14 20.49 -12.31
C LEU A 23 -7.95 20.85 -13.20
N GLU A 24 -7.56 22.14 -13.19
CA GLU A 24 -6.36 22.60 -13.90
C GLU A 24 -5.05 22.10 -13.28
N SER A 25 -5.08 21.72 -12.00
CA SER A 25 -3.92 21.28 -11.22
C SER A 25 -4.36 20.36 -10.09
N LEU A 26 -3.57 19.31 -9.82
CA LEU A 26 -3.74 18.39 -8.70
C LEU A 26 -2.84 18.72 -7.50
N LYS A 27 -2.14 19.85 -7.53
CA LYS A 27 -1.32 20.30 -6.39
C LYS A 27 -2.19 20.66 -5.18
N PRO A 28 -1.68 20.50 -3.95
CA PRO A 28 -2.42 20.81 -2.73
C PRO A 28 -3.10 22.17 -2.77
N SER A 29 -4.40 22.17 -2.54
CA SER A 29 -5.25 23.35 -2.46
C SER A 29 -6.56 22.96 -1.80
N LYS A 30 -7.26 23.92 -1.19
CA LYS A 30 -8.54 23.65 -0.51
C LYS A 30 -9.54 22.87 -1.38
N ASN A 31 -9.60 23.17 -2.69
CA ASN A 31 -10.52 22.49 -3.60
C ASN A 31 -10.08 21.05 -3.91
N VAL A 32 -8.80 20.86 -4.24
CA VAL A 32 -8.20 19.53 -4.48
C VAL A 32 -8.37 18.65 -3.25
N ASP A 33 -7.98 19.16 -2.07
CA ASP A 33 -8.01 18.45 -0.80
C ASP A 33 -9.45 18.04 -0.44
N MET A 34 -10.43 18.92 -0.69
CA MET A 34 -11.84 18.64 -0.47
C MET A 34 -12.33 17.50 -1.38
N LEU A 35 -12.04 17.54 -2.68
CA LEU A 35 -12.51 16.53 -3.63
C LEU A 35 -11.92 15.15 -3.36
N PHE A 36 -10.60 15.06 -3.11
CA PHE A 36 -9.97 13.79 -2.75
C PHE A 36 -10.42 13.29 -1.37
N THR A 37 -10.64 14.18 -0.39
CA THR A 37 -11.22 13.78 0.89
C THR A 37 -12.62 13.19 0.70
N GLN A 38 -13.48 13.83 -0.11
CA GLN A 38 -14.81 13.28 -0.42
C GLN A 38 -14.72 11.92 -1.12
N LEU A 39 -13.77 11.74 -2.04
CA LEU A 39 -13.55 10.48 -2.71
C LEU A 39 -13.13 9.38 -1.73
N VAL A 40 -12.16 9.65 -0.87
CA VAL A 40 -11.70 8.71 0.15
C VAL A 40 -12.85 8.34 1.10
N LEU A 41 -13.57 9.33 1.63
CA LEU A 41 -14.72 9.10 2.53
C LEU A 41 -15.83 8.30 1.86
N THR A 42 -16.04 8.48 0.55
CA THR A 42 -17.00 7.68 -0.23
C THR A 42 -16.60 6.21 -0.30
N CYS A 43 -15.30 5.91 -0.31
CA CYS A 43 -14.77 4.55 -0.45
C CYS A 43 -14.48 3.82 0.88
N ILE A 44 -14.53 4.50 2.03
CA ILE A 44 -14.28 3.90 3.36
C ILE A 44 -15.38 2.90 3.78
N PRO A 45 -16.69 3.16 3.61
CA PRO A 45 -17.71 2.20 3.99
C PRO A 45 -17.46 0.83 3.35
N PRO A 46 -17.66 -0.30 4.07
CA PRO A 46 -17.38 -1.64 3.56
C PRO A 46 -18.49 -2.10 2.60
N ILE A 47 -18.64 -1.38 1.49
CA ILE A 47 -19.54 -1.72 0.39
C ILE A 47 -18.80 -2.70 -0.52
N PRO A 48 -19.32 -3.92 -0.71
CA PRO A 48 -18.70 -4.89 -1.60
C PRO A 48 -18.78 -4.34 -3.03
N ILE A 49 -17.65 -4.32 -3.71
CA ILE A 49 -17.52 -4.00 -5.14
C ILE A 49 -16.61 -5.07 -5.71
N ASP A 50 -17.14 -5.89 -6.62
CA ASP A 50 -16.32 -6.79 -7.42
C ASP A 50 -15.88 -6.05 -8.67
N VAL A 51 -14.60 -5.65 -8.68
CA VAL A 51 -14.04 -4.92 -9.82
C VAL A 51 -14.15 -5.72 -11.11
N ASN A 52 -14.17 -7.05 -11.08
CA ASN A 52 -14.23 -7.85 -12.31
C ASN A 52 -15.60 -7.79 -13.00
N ASN A 53 -16.65 -7.42 -12.25
CA ASN A 53 -18.02 -7.31 -12.76
C ASN A 53 -18.39 -5.89 -13.21
N LEU A 54 -17.49 -4.92 -13.05
CA LEU A 54 -17.72 -3.55 -13.51
C LEU A 54 -17.77 -3.49 -15.04
N CYS A 55 -18.70 -2.70 -15.58
CA CYS A 55 -18.76 -2.44 -17.01
C CYS A 55 -17.50 -1.68 -17.48
N GLN A 56 -17.19 -1.76 -18.79
CA GLN A 56 -15.96 -1.17 -19.34
C GLN A 56 -15.81 0.33 -19.02
N ASN A 57 -16.90 1.09 -19.08
CA ASN A 57 -16.87 2.51 -18.75
C ASN A 57 -16.42 2.76 -17.29
N LEU A 58 -16.91 1.97 -16.34
CA LEU A 58 -16.52 2.09 -14.94
C LEU A 58 -15.09 1.62 -14.69
N GLN A 59 -14.61 0.60 -15.42
CA GLN A 59 -13.21 0.20 -15.39
C GLN A 59 -12.27 1.32 -15.88
N ASP A 60 -12.67 2.02 -16.94
CA ASP A 60 -11.91 3.13 -17.49
C ASP A 60 -11.88 4.31 -16.52
N ILE A 61 -13.02 4.67 -15.92
CA ILE A 61 -13.12 5.70 -14.87
C ILE A 61 -12.22 5.32 -13.70
N ARG A 62 -12.34 4.10 -13.18
CA ARG A 62 -11.53 3.58 -12.08
C ARG A 62 -10.04 3.70 -12.38
N SER A 63 -9.60 3.24 -13.56
CA SER A 63 -8.18 3.26 -13.95
C SER A 63 -7.64 4.70 -14.03
N LYS A 64 -8.43 5.64 -14.55
CA LYS A 64 -8.05 7.06 -14.57
C LYS A 64 -8.04 7.67 -13.18
N LEU A 65 -9.01 7.33 -12.34
CA LEU A 65 -9.11 7.84 -10.99
C LEU A 65 -7.92 7.40 -10.12
N ILE A 66 -7.50 6.13 -10.21
CA ILE A 66 -6.30 5.63 -9.53
C ILE A 66 -5.06 6.45 -9.92
N ARG A 67 -4.91 6.78 -11.22
CA ARG A 67 -3.80 7.61 -11.69
C ARG A 67 -3.86 9.04 -11.16
N LEU A 68 -5.05 9.65 -11.16
CA LEU A 68 -5.26 11.00 -10.62
C LEU A 68 -4.97 11.02 -9.10
N SER A 69 -5.40 10.00 -8.37
CA SER A 69 -5.08 9.82 -6.94
C SER A 69 -3.58 9.69 -6.72
N GLY A 70 -2.88 8.84 -7.49
CA GLY A 70 -1.44 8.69 -7.37
C GLY A 70 -0.65 9.97 -7.66
N GLU A 71 -1.06 10.74 -8.67
CA GLU A 71 -0.44 12.04 -8.97
C GLU A 71 -0.68 13.07 -7.85
N ALA A 72 -1.93 13.19 -7.37
CA ALA A 72 -2.29 14.09 -6.29
C ALA A 72 -1.56 13.73 -4.97
N GLU A 73 -1.48 12.44 -4.65
CA GLU A 73 -0.72 11.91 -3.51
C GLU A 73 0.76 12.30 -3.63
N GLY A 74 1.39 12.12 -4.80
CA GLY A 74 2.78 12.52 -5.04
C GLY A 74 3.03 14.02 -4.87
N TYR A 75 2.12 14.89 -5.35
CA TYR A 75 2.23 16.34 -5.12
C TYR A 75 2.08 16.69 -3.63
N MET A 76 1.14 16.06 -2.94
CA MET A 76 0.92 16.27 -1.51
C MET A 76 2.14 15.83 -0.70
N GLU A 77 2.68 14.64 -0.94
CA GLU A 77 3.88 14.15 -0.27
C GLU A 77 5.09 15.07 -0.55
N SER A 78 5.27 15.54 -1.76
CA SER A 78 6.33 16.51 -2.11
C SER A 78 6.18 17.84 -1.37
N HIS A 79 4.95 18.35 -1.31
CA HIS A 79 4.62 19.59 -0.60
C HIS A 79 4.98 19.48 0.88
N TYR A 80 4.53 18.43 1.56
CA TYR A 80 4.81 18.22 2.97
C TYR A 80 6.27 17.87 3.23
N SER A 81 6.95 17.14 2.34
CA SER A 81 8.39 16.89 2.45
C SER A 81 9.20 18.17 2.39
N THR A 82 8.77 19.14 1.57
CA THR A 82 9.41 20.47 1.50
C THR A 82 9.24 21.23 2.81
N ILE A 83 8.04 21.22 3.40
CA ILE A 83 7.77 21.84 4.69
C ILE A 83 8.60 21.18 5.80
N LEU A 84 8.52 19.86 5.91
CA LEU A 84 9.21 19.08 6.95
C LEU A 84 10.74 19.24 6.83
N GLY A 85 11.27 19.18 5.62
CA GLY A 85 12.70 19.37 5.36
C GLY A 85 13.22 20.77 5.70
N SER A 86 12.35 21.76 5.92
CA SER A 86 12.77 23.11 6.35
C SER A 86 13.16 23.19 7.84
N TYR A 87 12.77 22.20 8.65
CA TYR A 87 13.12 22.13 10.07
C TYR A 87 14.50 21.49 10.28
N GLU A 88 15.16 21.83 11.40
CA GLU A 88 16.46 21.24 11.80
C GLU A 88 16.33 19.73 12.09
N HIS A 89 15.22 19.34 12.72
CA HIS A 89 14.87 17.95 13.01
C HIS A 89 13.52 17.58 12.37
N PRO A 90 13.47 17.30 11.04
CA PRO A 90 12.22 17.08 10.32
C PRO A 90 11.30 16.01 10.93
N LEU A 91 11.89 14.97 11.52
CA LEU A 91 11.15 13.83 12.07
C LEU A 91 10.32 14.17 13.32
N ASP A 92 10.65 15.25 14.03
CA ASP A 92 9.88 15.71 15.18
C ASP A 92 8.57 16.40 14.76
N HIS A 93 8.43 16.71 13.47
CA HIS A 93 7.32 17.48 12.91
C HIS A 93 6.39 16.66 12.01
N LEU A 94 6.53 15.32 11.96
CA LEU A 94 5.73 14.45 11.07
C LEU A 94 4.21 14.57 11.29
N THR A 95 3.76 15.04 12.46
CA THR A 95 2.35 15.31 12.76
C THR A 95 1.75 16.44 11.91
N LEU A 96 2.56 17.25 11.24
CA LEU A 96 2.10 18.24 10.26
C LEU A 96 1.47 17.59 9.02
N PHE A 97 1.87 16.35 8.68
CA PHE A 97 1.26 15.64 7.57
C PHE A 97 -0.14 15.10 7.96
N PRO A 98 -1.22 15.47 7.24
CA PRO A 98 -2.59 15.18 7.66
C PRO A 98 -2.89 13.69 7.87
N TYR A 99 -2.23 12.81 7.11
CA TYR A 99 -2.44 11.37 7.18
C TYR A 99 -1.42 10.63 8.05
N TYR A 100 -0.58 11.32 8.82
CA TYR A 100 0.47 10.66 9.62
C TYR A 100 -0.09 9.62 10.59
N THR A 101 -1.22 9.90 11.25
CA THR A 101 -1.88 8.92 12.13
C THR A 101 -2.33 7.67 11.37
N ASN A 102 -2.78 7.79 10.12
CA ASN A 102 -3.15 6.65 9.28
C ASN A 102 -1.91 5.81 8.95
N TYR A 103 -0.76 6.46 8.68
CA TYR A 103 0.51 5.78 8.46
C TYR A 103 1.02 5.06 9.73
N LEU A 104 0.79 5.61 10.92
CA LEU A 104 1.10 4.91 12.18
C LEU A 104 0.28 3.63 12.32
N LYS A 105 -1.04 3.68 12.06
CA LYS A 105 -1.94 2.53 12.14
C LYS A 105 -1.59 1.47 11.09
N LEU A 106 -1.40 1.89 9.84
CA LEU A 106 -1.05 1.00 8.75
C LEU A 106 0.32 0.32 8.97
N SER A 107 1.34 1.07 9.38
CA SER A 107 2.66 0.49 9.64
C SER A 107 2.65 -0.47 10.84
N GLN A 108 1.86 -0.18 11.87
CA GLN A 108 1.66 -1.09 13.01
C GLN A 108 0.96 -2.38 12.57
N LEU A 109 -0.07 -2.28 11.72
CA LEU A 109 -0.75 -3.43 11.12
C LEU A 109 0.23 -4.27 10.27
N GLU A 110 0.96 -3.63 9.36
CA GLU A 110 1.96 -4.28 8.50
C GLU A 110 3.03 -4.99 9.33
N PHE A 111 3.55 -4.35 10.39
CA PHE A 111 4.50 -4.96 11.31
C PHE A 111 3.91 -6.17 12.04
N ASN A 112 2.66 -6.10 12.51
CA ASN A 112 2.01 -7.21 13.20
C ASN A 112 1.85 -8.42 12.27
N ILE A 113 1.44 -8.21 11.02
CA ILE A 113 1.32 -9.28 10.02
C ILE A 113 2.70 -9.85 9.69
N LEU A 114 3.71 -8.99 9.50
CA LEU A 114 5.09 -9.44 9.26
C LEU A 114 5.58 -10.37 10.37
N LYS A 115 5.38 -9.99 11.64
CA LYS A 115 5.81 -10.76 12.81
C LYS A 115 5.12 -12.14 12.91
N GLN A 116 3.93 -12.30 12.34
CA GLN A 116 3.24 -13.60 12.29
C GLN A 116 3.91 -14.57 11.31
N HIS A 117 4.56 -14.05 10.27
CA HIS A 117 5.10 -14.85 9.17
C HIS A 117 6.64 -14.85 9.10
N TYR A 118 7.30 -14.00 9.86
CA TYR A 118 8.75 -13.88 9.96
C TYR A 118 9.16 -13.83 11.44
N ILE A 119 9.74 -14.92 11.93
CA ILE A 119 10.03 -15.12 13.38
C ILE A 119 11.22 -14.26 13.83
N HIS A 120 12.17 -13.99 12.93
CA HIS A 120 13.36 -13.20 13.21
C HIS A 120 13.12 -11.72 12.93
N VAL A 121 14.04 -10.85 13.34
CA VAL A 121 14.04 -9.46 12.89
C VAL A 121 14.71 -9.41 11.52
N PRO A 122 14.04 -8.91 10.46
CA PRO A 122 14.67 -8.72 9.15
C PRO A 122 15.94 -7.87 9.28
N ARG A 123 17.02 -8.27 8.64
CA ARG A 123 18.25 -7.47 8.56
C ARG A 123 18.13 -6.39 7.50
N LYS A 124 17.61 -6.74 6.32
CA LYS A 124 17.45 -5.81 5.19
C LYS A 124 16.03 -5.87 4.63
N ILE A 125 15.44 -4.69 4.47
CA ILE A 125 14.14 -4.50 3.81
C ILE A 125 14.32 -3.62 2.59
N ALA A 126 13.77 -4.03 1.46
CA ALA A 126 13.58 -3.13 0.31
C ALA A 126 12.17 -2.54 0.38
N PHE A 127 12.03 -1.23 0.19
CA PHE A 127 10.74 -0.54 0.09
C PHE A 127 10.64 0.09 -1.29
N VAL A 128 9.78 -0.47 -2.13
CA VAL A 128 9.63 -0.09 -3.54
C VAL A 128 8.50 0.93 -3.69
N GLY A 129 8.83 2.09 -4.25
CA GLY A 129 7.93 3.25 -4.35
C GLY A 129 7.82 3.97 -3.02
N SER A 130 8.97 4.40 -2.48
CA SER A 130 9.01 5.05 -1.18
C SER A 130 8.49 6.49 -1.21
N GLY A 131 8.52 7.16 -2.36
CA GLY A 131 8.05 8.54 -2.51
C GLY A 131 8.95 9.57 -1.82
N PRO A 132 8.63 10.87 -1.98
CA PRO A 132 9.33 11.97 -1.32
C PRO A 132 9.13 11.97 0.20
N LEU A 133 8.04 11.38 0.69
CA LEU A 133 7.66 11.32 2.09
C LEU A 133 7.53 9.85 2.56
N PRO A 134 8.64 9.13 2.79
CA PRO A 134 8.65 7.67 2.94
C PRO A 134 8.18 7.19 4.34
N LEU A 135 6.99 7.62 4.77
CA LEU A 135 6.49 7.50 6.13
C LEU A 135 6.44 6.07 6.65
N THR A 136 6.05 5.11 5.82
CA THR A 136 6.01 3.71 6.27
C THR A 136 7.39 3.21 6.63
N SER A 137 8.40 3.45 5.79
CA SER A 137 9.78 3.08 6.10
C SER A 137 10.29 3.81 7.36
N ILE A 138 9.98 5.11 7.52
CA ILE A 138 10.36 5.91 8.69
C ILE A 138 9.72 5.35 9.97
N VAL A 139 8.42 5.07 9.95
CA VAL A 139 7.68 4.56 11.12
C VAL A 139 8.16 3.17 11.49
N LEU A 140 8.32 2.27 10.53
CA LEU A 140 8.86 0.93 10.77
C LEU A 140 10.28 1.01 11.34
N ALA A 141 11.18 1.77 10.71
CA ALA A 141 12.58 1.91 11.15
C ALA A 141 12.74 2.57 12.51
N SER A 142 11.84 3.49 12.88
CA SER A 142 11.91 4.24 14.14
C SER A 142 11.24 3.50 15.31
N LYS A 143 10.14 2.78 15.06
CA LYS A 143 9.26 2.28 16.14
C LYS A 143 9.24 0.75 16.28
N HIS A 144 9.52 0.01 15.20
CA HIS A 144 9.23 -1.42 15.15
C HIS A 144 10.44 -2.28 14.79
N LEU A 145 11.31 -1.78 13.91
CA LEU A 145 12.43 -2.48 13.29
C LEU A 145 13.71 -1.63 13.44
N THR A 146 14.05 -1.33 14.69
CA THR A 146 15.10 -0.36 15.07
C THR A 146 16.53 -0.80 14.75
N THR A 147 16.74 -2.05 14.36
CA THR A 147 18.05 -2.60 13.95
C THR A 147 18.10 -2.99 12.48
N THR A 148 17.00 -2.84 11.74
CA THR A 148 16.87 -3.21 10.33
C THR A 148 17.38 -2.10 9.43
N SER A 149 18.05 -2.46 8.33
CA SER A 149 18.38 -1.53 7.25
C SER A 149 17.23 -1.46 6.23
N PHE A 150 16.84 -0.25 5.86
CA PHE A 150 15.79 0.02 4.88
C PHE A 150 16.41 0.59 3.61
N HIS A 151 16.20 -0.08 2.49
CA HIS A 151 16.59 0.36 1.15
C HIS A 151 15.33 0.84 0.44
N ASN A 152 15.17 2.15 0.36
CA ASN A 152 14.04 2.81 -0.27
C ASN A 152 14.35 3.04 -1.75
N TYR A 153 13.47 2.57 -2.63
CA TYR A 153 13.60 2.68 -4.07
C TYR A 153 12.54 3.62 -4.61
N ASP A 154 12.96 4.56 -5.44
CA ASP A 154 12.08 5.42 -6.21
C ASP A 154 12.69 5.69 -7.59
N ILE A 155 11.83 5.89 -8.59
CA ILE A 155 12.28 6.22 -9.95
C ILE A 155 12.61 7.71 -10.08
N ASP A 156 12.02 8.57 -9.23
CA ASP A 156 12.21 10.01 -9.27
C ASP A 156 13.39 10.44 -8.37
N PRO A 157 14.48 11.01 -8.93
CA PRO A 157 15.58 11.55 -8.13
C PRO A 157 15.15 12.67 -7.18
N SER A 158 14.12 13.46 -7.53
CA SER A 158 13.60 14.52 -6.68
C SER A 158 12.96 13.94 -5.42
N ALA A 159 12.17 12.88 -5.56
CA ALA A 159 11.57 12.17 -4.43
C ALA A 159 12.64 11.69 -3.45
N ASN A 160 13.65 10.97 -3.93
CA ASN A 160 14.74 10.50 -3.06
C ASN A 160 15.52 11.65 -2.41
N SER A 161 15.76 12.76 -3.12
CA SER A 161 16.44 13.92 -2.56
C SER A 161 15.67 14.54 -1.39
N MET A 162 14.34 14.64 -1.52
CA MET A 162 13.46 15.10 -0.43
C MET A 162 13.47 14.12 0.74
N ALA A 163 13.33 12.84 0.47
CA ALA A 163 13.29 11.78 1.47
C ALA A 163 14.59 11.70 2.29
N ILE A 164 15.76 11.80 1.63
CA ILE A 164 17.08 11.87 2.28
C ILE A 164 17.10 13.04 3.27
N ARG A 165 16.68 14.23 2.83
CA ARG A 165 16.68 15.45 3.67
C ARG A 165 15.91 15.27 4.97
N LEU A 166 14.82 14.50 4.97
CA LEU A 166 14.02 14.25 6.17
C LEU A 166 14.78 13.47 7.26
N VAL A 167 15.67 12.56 6.88
CA VAL A 167 16.36 11.67 7.82
C VAL A 167 17.81 12.05 8.07
N SER A 168 18.40 12.94 7.26
CA SER A 168 19.82 13.30 7.30
C SER A 168 20.33 13.77 8.67
N SER A 169 19.53 14.53 9.43
CA SER A 169 19.94 15.03 10.75
C SER A 169 19.75 14.00 11.87
N HIS A 170 19.09 12.86 11.61
CA HIS A 170 18.84 11.85 12.61
C HIS A 170 20.04 10.89 12.74
N PRO A 171 20.66 10.73 13.92
CA PRO A 171 21.98 10.08 14.08
C PRO A 171 22.02 8.57 13.79
N ASP A 172 20.86 7.93 13.86
CA ASP A 172 20.68 6.49 13.60
C ASP A 172 20.03 6.23 12.23
N LEU A 173 18.82 6.73 11.97
CA LEU A 173 18.13 6.55 10.69
C LEU A 173 18.94 6.98 9.46
N SER A 174 19.72 8.06 9.51
CA SER A 174 20.59 8.47 8.40
C SER A 174 21.59 7.39 7.95
N LYS A 175 21.91 6.43 8.83
CA LYS A 175 22.84 5.31 8.54
C LYS A 175 22.12 4.04 8.10
N ARG A 176 20.86 3.86 8.51
CA ARG A 176 20.09 2.63 8.25
C ARG A 176 19.08 2.78 7.12
N MET A 177 18.70 4.00 6.76
CA MET A 177 17.80 4.30 5.64
C MET A 177 18.62 4.76 4.44
N LEU A 178 18.63 3.93 3.41
CA LEU A 178 19.34 4.15 2.15
C LEU A 178 18.31 4.43 1.06
N PHE A 179 18.66 5.30 0.10
CA PHE A 179 17.76 5.73 -0.97
C PHE A 179 18.41 5.49 -2.32
N HIS A 180 17.67 4.84 -3.21
CA HIS A 180 18.14 4.35 -4.51
C HIS A 180 17.25 4.94 -5.60
N THR A 181 17.84 5.79 -6.46
CA THR A 181 17.14 6.33 -7.63
C THR A 181 17.30 5.37 -8.79
N VAL A 182 16.34 4.45 -8.94
CA VAL A 182 16.36 3.42 -9.98
C VAL A 182 14.95 2.86 -10.16
N ASN A 183 14.62 2.49 -11.40
CA ASN A 183 13.40 1.70 -11.65
C ASN A 183 13.61 0.30 -11.07
N ILE A 184 12.69 -0.16 -10.22
CA ILE A 184 12.80 -1.49 -9.61
C ILE A 184 12.91 -2.62 -10.63
N MET A 185 12.36 -2.43 -11.83
CA MET A 185 12.45 -3.39 -12.94
C MET A 185 13.89 -3.62 -13.44
N ASP A 186 14.80 -2.69 -13.15
CA ASP A 186 16.22 -2.79 -13.50
C ASP A 186 17.06 -3.44 -12.38
N VAL A 187 16.50 -3.56 -11.17
CA VAL A 187 17.16 -4.17 -10.00
C VAL A 187 16.92 -5.68 -10.03
N THR A 188 17.99 -6.47 -10.15
CA THR A 188 17.89 -7.93 -10.33
C THR A 188 18.48 -8.69 -9.14
N ASN A 189 19.72 -9.19 -9.25
CA ASN A 189 20.33 -10.04 -8.22
C ASN A 189 20.44 -9.39 -6.84
N GLU A 190 20.48 -8.06 -6.78
CA GLU A 190 20.45 -7.30 -5.53
C GLU A 190 19.19 -7.57 -4.70
N LEU A 191 18.07 -7.94 -5.34
CA LEU A 191 16.83 -8.29 -4.64
C LEU A 191 16.97 -9.56 -3.77
N LYS A 192 18.02 -10.36 -3.98
CA LYS A 192 18.32 -11.55 -3.16
C LYS A 192 18.92 -11.21 -1.79
N ASP A 193 19.36 -9.96 -1.58
CA ASP A 193 19.91 -9.52 -0.30
C ASP A 193 18.85 -9.16 0.73
N PHE A 194 17.57 -9.04 0.32
CA PHE A 194 16.49 -8.58 1.19
C PHE A 194 15.69 -9.74 1.76
N ASP A 195 15.47 -9.68 3.07
CA ASP A 195 14.61 -10.63 3.78
C ASP A 195 13.13 -10.38 3.46
N VAL A 196 12.78 -9.10 3.29
CA VAL A 196 11.43 -8.62 2.99
C VAL A 196 11.49 -7.53 1.93
N VAL A 197 10.60 -7.61 0.95
CA VAL A 197 10.35 -6.54 -0.03
C VAL A 197 8.94 -6.00 0.21
N PHE A 198 8.85 -4.70 0.49
CA PHE A 198 7.60 -3.95 0.53
C PHE A 198 7.33 -3.35 -0.85
N LEU A 199 6.12 -3.56 -1.37
CA LEU A 199 5.65 -2.96 -2.61
C LEU A 199 4.51 -1.98 -2.31
N ALA A 200 4.80 -0.68 -2.44
CA ALA A 200 3.84 0.39 -2.15
C ALA A 200 2.59 0.30 -3.04
N ALA A 201 1.52 0.98 -2.62
CA ALA A 201 0.23 0.93 -3.31
C ALA A 201 0.30 1.50 -4.73
N LEU A 202 1.05 2.60 -4.89
CA LEU A 202 1.15 3.38 -6.12
C LEU A 202 2.18 2.86 -7.13
N VAL A 203 2.95 1.80 -6.81
CA VAL A 203 3.81 1.15 -7.80
C VAL A 203 2.94 0.26 -8.68
N GLY A 204 2.96 0.45 -9.99
CA GLY A 204 2.09 -0.26 -10.91
C GLY A 204 0.64 0.25 -10.79
N MET A 205 0.39 1.47 -11.23
CA MET A 205 -0.93 2.13 -11.06
C MET A 205 -2.03 1.51 -11.94
N ASP A 206 -1.64 0.70 -12.93
CA ASP A 206 -2.55 -0.22 -13.62
C ASP A 206 -2.30 -1.68 -13.21
N LYS A 207 -3.34 -2.52 -13.31
CA LYS A 207 -3.26 -3.93 -12.88
C LYS A 207 -2.16 -4.70 -13.62
N GLN A 208 -1.96 -4.45 -14.91
CA GLN A 208 -0.97 -5.19 -15.70
C GLN A 208 0.45 -4.79 -15.31
N GLU A 209 0.71 -3.51 -15.09
CA GLU A 209 1.98 -3.00 -14.60
C GLU A 209 2.28 -3.52 -13.19
N LYS A 210 1.28 -3.53 -12.29
CA LYS A 210 1.41 -4.13 -10.95
C LYS A 210 1.85 -5.59 -11.03
N VAL A 211 1.18 -6.38 -11.86
CA VAL A 211 1.51 -7.80 -12.08
C VAL A 211 2.92 -7.95 -12.65
N ARG A 212 3.31 -7.12 -13.63
CA ARG A 212 4.69 -7.16 -14.18
C ARG A 212 5.75 -6.88 -13.12
N VAL A 213 5.49 -5.95 -12.20
CA VAL A 213 6.40 -5.69 -11.07
C VAL A 213 6.45 -6.88 -10.12
N ILE A 214 5.29 -7.48 -9.79
CA ILE A 214 5.23 -8.69 -8.95
C ILE A 214 6.00 -9.85 -9.60
N ASP A 215 5.82 -10.10 -10.90
CA ASP A 215 6.54 -11.12 -11.66
C ASP A 215 8.05 -10.88 -11.67
N HIS A 216 8.47 -9.61 -11.77
CA HIS A 216 9.88 -9.23 -11.67
C HIS A 216 10.45 -9.53 -10.29
N LEU A 217 9.71 -9.19 -9.23
CA LEU A 217 10.11 -9.51 -7.85
C LEU A 217 10.18 -11.02 -7.62
N ALA A 218 9.21 -11.81 -8.13
CA ALA A 218 9.21 -13.27 -8.04
C ALA A 218 10.50 -13.88 -8.62
N LYS A 219 10.97 -13.36 -9.76
CA LYS A 219 12.19 -13.85 -10.43
C LYS A 219 13.46 -13.52 -9.64
N ASN A 220 13.50 -12.38 -8.97
CA ASN A 220 14.74 -11.79 -8.49
C ASN A 220 14.94 -11.82 -6.97
N MET A 221 13.88 -11.95 -6.16
CA MET A 221 14.00 -12.07 -4.70
C MET A 221 14.69 -13.36 -4.26
N ALA A 222 15.19 -13.43 -3.03
CA ALA A 222 15.73 -14.68 -2.48
C ALA A 222 14.61 -15.71 -2.23
N PRO A 223 14.84 -17.01 -2.50
CA PRO A 223 13.88 -18.04 -2.16
C PRO A 223 13.56 -18.02 -0.65
N GLY A 224 12.28 -18.05 -0.28
CA GLY A 224 11.82 -17.92 1.11
C GLY A 224 11.69 -16.48 1.64
N ALA A 225 12.16 -15.46 0.92
CA ALA A 225 11.94 -14.06 1.29
C ALA A 225 10.45 -13.68 1.20
N LEU A 226 10.04 -12.67 1.97
CA LEU A 226 8.66 -12.21 2.00
C LEU A 226 8.43 -11.01 1.08
N LEU A 227 7.34 -11.06 0.32
CA LEU A 227 6.74 -9.91 -0.35
C LEU A 227 5.58 -9.41 0.50
N MET A 228 5.64 -8.16 0.92
CA MET A 228 4.53 -7.43 1.51
C MET A 228 4.06 -6.38 0.52
N LEU A 229 2.81 -6.43 0.09
CA LEU A 229 2.31 -5.48 -0.90
C LEU A 229 0.99 -4.86 -0.44
N ARG A 230 0.79 -3.62 -0.87
CA ARG A 230 -0.48 -2.92 -0.70
C ARG A 230 -1.40 -3.16 -1.89
N SER A 231 -2.63 -3.49 -1.59
CA SER A 231 -3.75 -3.76 -2.50
C SER A 231 -4.98 -2.96 -2.03
N ALA A 232 -6.14 -3.21 -2.64
CA ALA A 232 -7.43 -2.68 -2.22
C ALA A 232 -8.51 -3.76 -2.28
N HIS A 233 -9.64 -3.50 -1.62
CA HIS A 233 -10.79 -4.40 -1.58
C HIS A 233 -12.10 -3.62 -1.46
N GLY A 234 -13.16 -4.13 -2.08
CA GLY A 234 -14.47 -3.48 -2.13
C GLY A 234 -14.38 -2.07 -2.74
N ALA A 235 -15.13 -1.11 -2.20
CA ALA A 235 -15.15 0.25 -2.73
C ALA A 235 -13.78 0.97 -2.72
N ARG A 236 -12.84 0.56 -1.85
CA ARG A 236 -11.47 1.10 -1.84
C ARG A 236 -10.71 0.79 -3.14
N ALA A 237 -11.19 -0.14 -3.95
CA ALA A 237 -10.63 -0.45 -5.26
C ALA A 237 -10.75 0.70 -6.27
N PHE A 238 -11.55 1.73 -6.01
CA PHE A 238 -11.55 2.97 -6.79
C PHE A 238 -10.33 3.87 -6.51
N LEU A 239 -9.61 3.64 -5.41
CA LEU A 239 -8.44 4.41 -4.99
C LEU A 239 -7.12 3.75 -5.40
N TYR A 240 -7.05 2.41 -5.33
CA TYR A 240 -5.82 1.67 -5.63
C TYR A 240 -6.08 0.40 -6.46
N PRO A 241 -5.03 -0.13 -7.13
CA PRO A 241 -5.10 -1.42 -7.82
C PRO A 241 -5.43 -2.56 -6.86
N VAL A 242 -6.20 -3.54 -7.36
CA VAL A 242 -6.50 -4.80 -6.66
C VAL A 242 -5.52 -5.85 -7.15
N VAL A 243 -4.90 -6.55 -6.22
CA VAL A 243 -4.06 -7.73 -6.43
C VAL A 243 -4.79 -8.95 -5.92
N ASP A 244 -5.06 -9.89 -6.82
CA ASP A 244 -5.71 -11.17 -6.55
C ASP A 244 -4.68 -12.29 -6.36
N HIS A 245 -5.11 -13.46 -5.88
CA HIS A 245 -4.23 -14.64 -5.77
C HIS A 245 -3.60 -15.06 -7.10
N SER A 246 -4.31 -14.91 -8.22
CA SER A 246 -3.81 -15.24 -9.56
C SER A 246 -2.65 -14.35 -10.02
N ASP A 247 -2.52 -13.18 -9.41
CA ASP A 247 -1.54 -12.15 -9.76
C ASP A 247 -0.19 -12.37 -9.04
N LEU A 248 -0.12 -13.33 -8.11
CA LEU A 248 1.03 -13.61 -7.25
C LEU A 248 1.79 -14.86 -7.68
N GLN A 249 1.93 -15.06 -8.99
CA GLN A 249 2.68 -16.20 -9.53
C GLN A 249 4.13 -16.17 -9.02
N GLY A 250 4.63 -17.33 -8.57
CA GLY A 250 5.95 -17.44 -7.94
C GLY A 250 5.97 -17.20 -6.42
N PHE A 251 4.82 -16.90 -5.81
CA PHE A 251 4.69 -16.74 -4.36
C PHE A 251 3.62 -17.65 -3.75
N GLU A 252 3.88 -18.11 -2.53
CA GLU A 252 2.90 -18.68 -1.60
C GLU A 252 2.19 -17.54 -0.86
N VAL A 253 0.89 -17.33 -1.08
CA VAL A 253 0.14 -16.32 -0.33
C VAL A 253 -0.11 -16.81 1.10
N LEU A 254 0.43 -16.08 2.09
CA LEU A 254 0.34 -16.45 3.51
C LEU A 254 -0.89 -15.83 4.18
N SER A 255 -1.16 -14.56 3.88
CA SER A 255 -2.30 -13.83 4.43
C SER A 255 -2.71 -12.65 3.55
N MET A 256 -3.99 -12.32 3.58
CA MET A 256 -4.55 -11.08 3.02
C MET A 256 -5.42 -10.42 4.09
N TYR A 257 -5.13 -9.17 4.39
CA TYR A 257 -5.89 -8.37 5.34
C TYR A 257 -6.60 -7.23 4.63
N HIS A 258 -7.91 -7.14 4.84
CA HIS A 258 -8.77 -6.10 4.29
C HIS A 258 -9.28 -5.20 5.43
N PRO A 259 -8.80 -3.95 5.54
CA PRO A 259 -9.25 -3.05 6.61
C PRO A 259 -10.73 -2.70 6.45
N THR A 260 -11.41 -2.57 7.60
CA THR A 260 -12.81 -2.14 7.69
C THR A 260 -12.98 -0.78 8.37
N ASP A 261 -11.88 -0.14 8.74
CA ASP A 261 -11.78 1.15 9.41
C ASP A 261 -11.25 2.23 8.44
N GLU A 262 -10.69 3.33 8.95
CA GLU A 262 -10.11 4.40 8.14
C GLU A 262 -8.84 4.01 7.36
N VAL A 263 -8.25 2.83 7.62
CA VAL A 263 -7.13 2.34 6.82
C VAL A 263 -7.65 1.93 5.43
N ILE A 264 -6.95 2.40 4.40
CA ILE A 264 -7.38 2.20 3.01
C ILE A 264 -6.73 0.96 2.39
N ASN A 265 -5.42 0.80 2.53
CA ASN A 265 -4.74 -0.29 1.82
C ASN A 265 -5.02 -1.63 2.47
N SER A 266 -5.45 -2.59 1.65
CA SER A 266 -5.32 -4.01 2.01
C SER A 266 -3.85 -4.39 2.00
N VAL A 267 -3.46 -5.31 2.88
CA VAL A 267 -2.08 -5.80 2.97
C VAL A 267 -2.08 -7.27 2.60
N VAL A 268 -1.25 -7.64 1.62
CA VAL A 268 -1.01 -9.03 1.24
C VAL A 268 0.41 -9.40 1.62
N VAL A 269 0.58 -10.54 2.28
CA VAL A 269 1.89 -11.12 2.58
C VAL A 269 2.02 -12.45 1.86
N ALA A 270 3.07 -12.57 1.08
CA ALA A 270 3.36 -13.77 0.30
C ALA A 270 4.85 -14.14 0.44
N ARG A 271 5.16 -15.42 0.41
CA ARG A 271 6.54 -15.93 0.49
C ARG A 271 7.00 -16.38 -0.88
N LYS A 272 8.17 -15.94 -1.33
CA LYS A 272 8.74 -16.46 -2.57
C LYS A 272 8.95 -17.97 -2.40
N TYR A 273 8.46 -18.77 -3.35
CA TYR A 273 8.72 -20.22 -3.31
C TYR A 273 10.22 -20.48 -3.18
N SER A 274 10.58 -21.41 -2.29
CA SER A 274 11.91 -22.02 -2.32
C SER A 274 12.12 -22.60 -3.72
N ASP A 275 13.34 -22.55 -4.25
CA ASP A 275 13.66 -23.24 -5.51
C ASP A 275 13.34 -24.73 -5.33
N MET A 276 12.13 -25.13 -5.71
CA MET A 276 11.79 -26.53 -5.85
C MET A 276 12.62 -27.01 -7.04
N PRO A 277 13.36 -28.13 -6.92
CA PRO A 277 14.01 -28.70 -8.09
C PRO A 277 12.94 -28.92 -9.15
N ASN A 278 13.16 -28.34 -10.34
CA ASN A 278 12.29 -28.38 -11.51
C ASN A 278 11.42 -29.65 -11.55
N TYR A 279 10.19 -29.58 -11.01
CA TYR A 279 9.12 -30.38 -11.57
C TYR A 279 8.76 -29.67 -12.86
N VAL A 280 9.44 -30.10 -13.93
CA VAL A 280 9.07 -29.82 -15.30
C VAL A 280 7.56 -29.98 -15.39
N TYR A 281 6.85 -28.88 -15.68
CA TYR A 281 5.51 -28.96 -16.24
C TYR A 281 5.64 -29.69 -17.58
N LEU A 282 5.61 -31.02 -17.53
CA LEU A 282 5.37 -31.83 -18.70
C LEU A 282 3.93 -31.55 -19.11
N HIS A 283 3.77 -30.60 -20.04
CA HIS A 283 2.69 -30.66 -21.00
C HIS A 283 2.90 -31.95 -21.79
N ASP A 284 2.37 -33.06 -21.28
CA ASP A 284 2.12 -34.24 -22.08
C ASP A 284 0.64 -34.58 -21.99
N GLN A 285 -0.03 -34.44 -23.13
CA GLN A 285 -1.40 -34.86 -23.29
C GLN A 285 -1.46 -36.39 -23.15
N ASN A 286 -2.48 -36.86 -22.42
CA ASN A 286 -2.86 -38.26 -22.21
C ASN A 286 -2.03 -39.07 -21.21
N ARG A 287 -2.59 -39.27 -20.01
CA ARG A 287 -3.25 -40.54 -19.63
C ARG A 287 -3.79 -40.48 -18.19
N LEU A 288 -4.98 -41.07 -18.02
CA LEU A 288 -5.63 -41.37 -16.75
C LEU A 288 -4.66 -42.02 -15.74
N SER A 289 -4.61 -41.47 -14.53
CA SER A 289 -4.77 -42.26 -13.29
C SER A 289 -4.81 -41.37 -12.06
N SER A 290 -5.93 -41.46 -11.36
CA SER A 290 -6.24 -41.08 -9.99
C SER A 290 -5.06 -40.89 -9.03
N ALA A 291 -4.85 -39.67 -8.55
CA ALA A 291 -4.19 -39.41 -7.27
C ALA A 291 -4.91 -38.23 -6.59
N ASN A 292 -5.55 -38.51 -5.46
CA ASN A 292 -6.28 -37.56 -4.65
C ASN A 292 -5.33 -36.48 -4.10
N ILE A 293 -5.44 -35.26 -4.62
CA ILE A 293 -4.84 -34.08 -3.99
C ILE A 293 -5.81 -33.62 -2.89
N ILE A 294 -5.41 -33.86 -1.64
CA ILE A 294 -6.08 -33.31 -0.46
C ILE A 294 -5.65 -31.85 -0.36
N LEU A 295 -6.52 -30.94 -0.82
CA LEU A 295 -6.41 -29.51 -0.52
C LEU A 295 -6.74 -29.27 0.96
N PRO A 296 -5.88 -28.61 1.76
CA PRO A 296 -6.31 -28.13 3.07
C PRO A 296 -7.26 -26.94 2.87
N ARG A 297 -8.57 -27.22 2.88
CA ARG A 297 -9.59 -26.25 3.23
C ARG A 297 -9.52 -26.02 4.75
N LYS A 298 -9.29 -24.77 5.17
CA LYS A 298 -10.04 -24.11 6.26
C LYS A 298 -9.57 -22.65 6.41
N CYS A 299 -10.44 -21.74 6.00
CA CYS A 299 -10.49 -20.38 6.49
C CYS A 299 -10.66 -20.40 8.01
N SER A 300 -9.85 -19.63 8.72
CA SER A 300 -10.21 -19.11 10.04
C SER A 300 -10.54 -17.64 9.86
N GLU A 301 -11.83 -17.32 9.80
CA GLU A 301 -12.32 -15.97 10.05
C GLU A 301 -11.96 -15.61 11.50
N ILE A 302 -11.17 -14.55 11.68
CA ILE A 302 -10.86 -14.01 13.01
C ILE A 302 -11.96 -13.00 13.34
N PRO A 303 -12.57 -13.04 14.54
CA PRO A 303 -13.61 -12.10 14.91
C PRO A 303 -13.05 -10.68 15.03
N ALA A 304 -13.73 -9.74 14.38
CA ALA A 304 -13.49 -8.31 14.50
C ALA A 304 -13.59 -7.87 15.96
N PHE A 305 -12.51 -7.29 16.48
CA PHE A 305 -12.49 -6.65 17.79
C PHE A 305 -13.15 -5.27 17.64
N CYS A 306 -14.33 -5.11 18.24
CA CYS A 306 -15.12 -3.88 18.19
C CYS A 306 -15.14 -3.21 19.57
N PRO A 307 -14.42 -2.09 19.78
CA PRO A 307 -14.61 -1.25 20.96
C PRO A 307 -15.29 0.07 20.55
N LEU A 308 -16.61 0.03 20.35
CA LEU A 308 -17.45 1.23 20.43
C LEU A 308 -18.42 1.05 21.58
N CYS A 309 -18.05 1.62 22.73
CA CYS A 309 -18.96 2.10 23.79
C CYS A 309 -18.12 2.80 24.88
N HIS A 310 -18.01 4.13 24.79
CA HIS A 310 -17.90 5.15 25.86
C HIS A 310 -17.27 6.41 25.24
N GLY A 311 -17.89 7.59 25.20
CA GLY A 311 -19.19 8.03 25.67
C GLY A 311 -19.48 9.42 25.08
N LYS A 312 -20.76 9.71 24.84
CA LYS A 312 -21.24 11.09 24.71
C LYS A 312 -21.37 11.67 26.12
N MET A 313 -20.76 12.83 26.37
CA MET A 313 -21.36 13.85 27.23
C MET A 313 -21.00 15.23 26.70
N ILE A 314 -22.04 16.05 26.64
CA ILE A 314 -22.11 17.46 26.28
C ILE A 314 -21.72 18.26 27.54
N ASP A 315 -20.99 19.37 27.43
CA ASP A 315 -21.52 20.68 27.84
C ASP A 315 -20.63 21.86 27.43
N GLU A 316 -21.34 22.90 27.00
CA GLU A 316 -20.89 24.27 26.85
C GLU A 316 -20.39 24.82 28.19
N LEU A 317 -19.44 25.76 28.15
CA LEU A 317 -19.52 27.03 28.89
C LEU A 317 -18.32 27.90 28.52
N ALA A 318 -18.64 29.03 27.89
CA ALA A 318 -17.80 30.22 27.94
C ALA A 318 -17.81 30.80 29.36
N ILE A 319 -16.72 31.44 29.78
CA ILE A 319 -16.66 32.78 30.40
C ILE A 319 -15.18 33.14 30.64
N GLU A 320 -14.94 34.44 30.44
CA GLU A 320 -13.74 35.26 30.56
C GLU A 320 -12.98 35.13 31.89
N GLU A 321 -11.64 35.17 31.84
CA GLU A 321 -10.80 36.33 32.18
C GLU A 321 -9.41 36.18 31.54
#